data_AF-A0A954PNF6-F1
#
_entry.id   AF-A0A954PNF6-F1
#
_cell.length_a   1.000
_cell.length_b   1.000
_cell.length_c   1.000
_cell.angle_alpha   90.00
_cell.angle_beta   90.00
_cell.angle_gamma   90.00
#
_symmetry.space_group_name_H-M   'P 1'
#
loop_
_entity.id
_entity.type
_entity.pdbx_description
1 polymer ?
#
loop_
_entity_poly.entity_id
_entity_poly.type
_entity_poly.pdbx_seq_one_letter_code
_entity_poly.pdbx_strand_id
1 'polypeptide(L)'
;MKQSPLRINFFLRLIRPRENRGLFSSPSTWSGVMVMAAAWLCGGFAGTCLYGQNAAGVDDGPPQLTAAQRSDSFETKMALLQAAWRDGDLDLARSLTHSLRDTVIQTQHESQSPGESLVPSEQYQSVVDLAAPIARWAEGWQYVKFLTVEETAGERRHGEPVEFLLSFPDAQVTSLAREVRLASLRDGQPVEIPSQVFGEVRRGERRYCRILCMLDSLPRQQQTLLVFYGNPDAELPQYPSDLSTVGEGFALDISNAYFKASLSRQTGQLERLTLLREHGLQLYSGGEGHGEPPGIDWAHDYVDSGHFQKLRISLWDTCPDYEVIRGPLCTIIRRWGFPYSPVHPVYSPSRLHIAVEYRFYSGLPWFHKSGTMKAITDVRAEALRDDEWVFTGQSFTDKLWMNREGRLHTGDVPPGQQQDLWGVGFYNQDTADSFMALFLEHTSQGIPEPLHTGSPTLVYRWHGSLWSRYPLPLKDLPAGASIHQKNAYVALPFHGDEDGARLEQLRRSLVSPLVVAAAASSSASGDAATVRTAPRSDGPPLLTRPPRLA
;
A
#
# COMPACT_ATOMS: atom_id res chain seq x y z
N MET A 1 34.50 -59.56 8.89
CA MET A 1 33.20 -59.52 8.16
C MET A 1 32.68 -58.09 8.33
N LYS A 2 32.84 -57.18 7.36
CA LYS A 2 31.91 -56.87 6.25
C LYS A 2 30.47 -56.68 6.80
N GLN A 3 29.78 -55.53 6.75
CA GLN A 3 29.72 -54.44 5.75
C GLN A 3 29.26 -53.11 6.38
N SER A 4 29.64 -52.01 5.73
CA SER A 4 29.11 -50.65 5.86
C SER A 4 28.52 -50.23 4.47
N PRO A 5 27.89 -49.05 4.30
CA PRO A 5 26.48 -48.93 3.93
C PRO A 5 26.24 -48.49 2.46
N LEU A 6 25.01 -48.73 1.98
CA LEU A 6 24.50 -48.26 0.69
C LEU A 6 24.32 -46.74 0.69
N ARG A 7 25.15 -46.04 -0.10
CA ARG A 7 24.96 -44.66 -0.53
C ARG A 7 24.10 -44.64 -1.81
N ILE A 8 23.02 -43.88 -1.79
CA ILE A 8 22.22 -43.55 -2.98
C ILE A 8 22.85 -42.29 -3.60
N ASN A 9 23.40 -42.44 -4.80
CA ASN A 9 23.97 -41.35 -5.59
C ASN A 9 22.87 -40.66 -6.42
N PHE A 10 22.68 -39.35 -6.21
CA PHE A 10 21.97 -38.48 -7.15
C PHE A 10 22.97 -37.89 -8.15
N PHE A 11 22.72 -38.09 -9.44
CA PHE A 11 23.49 -37.52 -10.54
C PHE A 11 22.97 -36.11 -10.87
N LEU A 12 23.70 -35.07 -10.47
CA LEU A 12 23.54 -33.71 -11.00
C LEU A 12 24.55 -33.53 -12.15
N ARG A 13 24.06 -33.45 -13.39
CA ARG A 13 24.87 -33.06 -14.54
C ARG A 13 25.09 -31.55 -14.51
N LEU A 14 26.34 -31.17 -14.22
CA LEU A 14 26.89 -29.83 -14.43
C LEU A 14 26.87 -29.48 -15.92
N ILE A 15 26.12 -28.45 -16.29
CA ILE A 15 26.31 -27.72 -17.55
C ILE A 15 27.26 -26.56 -17.26
N ARG A 16 28.49 -26.63 -17.78
CA ARG A 16 29.44 -25.50 -17.78
C ARG A 16 29.05 -24.50 -18.86
N PRO A 17 29.06 -23.18 -18.60
CA PRO A 17 29.03 -22.20 -19.67
C PRO A 17 30.42 -22.09 -20.32
N ARG A 18 30.44 -22.08 -21.65
CA ARG A 18 31.62 -21.87 -22.48
C ARG A 18 31.87 -20.36 -22.60
N GLU A 19 33.10 -19.93 -22.32
CA GLU A 19 33.60 -18.60 -22.64
C GLU A 19 33.54 -18.35 -24.15
N ASN A 20 33.17 -17.13 -24.54
CA ASN A 20 33.65 -16.53 -25.80
C ASN A 20 33.69 -15.01 -25.68
N ARG A 21 34.89 -14.45 -25.86
CA ARG A 21 35.15 -13.02 -26.07
C ARG A 21 35.00 -12.70 -27.56
N GLY A 22 34.51 -11.49 -27.90
CA GLY A 22 34.82 -10.85 -29.20
C GLY A 22 33.73 -10.03 -29.89
N LEU A 23 33.60 -8.77 -29.47
CA LEU A 23 33.56 -7.50 -30.25
C LEU A 23 32.74 -7.34 -31.58
N PHE A 24 31.90 -6.28 -31.54
CA PHE A 24 31.42 -5.34 -32.58
C PHE A 24 30.54 -5.81 -33.77
N SER A 25 29.28 -5.36 -33.80
CA SER A 25 28.78 -4.27 -34.67
C SER A 25 27.23 -4.24 -34.72
N SER A 26 26.64 -3.03 -34.68
CA SER A 26 25.26 -2.74 -35.13
C SER A 26 25.31 -2.31 -36.63
N PRO A 27 24.19 -2.10 -37.38
CA PRO A 27 22.80 -1.93 -36.97
C PRO A 27 21.70 -2.62 -37.84
N SER A 28 20.46 -2.43 -37.38
CA SER A 28 19.20 -2.26 -38.13
C SER A 28 18.21 -3.42 -38.30
N THR A 29 16.96 -3.08 -37.89
CA THR A 29 15.62 -3.45 -38.36
C THR A 29 15.15 -4.92 -38.28
N TRP A 30 14.08 -5.17 -37.50
CA TRP A 30 12.71 -5.47 -37.96
C TRP A 30 11.75 -5.62 -36.76
N SER A 31 10.64 -4.89 -36.82
CA SER A 31 9.43 -4.90 -35.97
C SER A 31 8.67 -6.23 -36.09
N GLY A 32 7.70 -6.65 -35.27
CA GLY A 32 6.99 -6.08 -34.12
C GLY A 32 5.68 -6.87 -33.91
N VAL A 33 5.16 -6.94 -32.68
CA VAL A 33 3.72 -7.01 -32.37
C VAL A 33 3.55 -6.30 -31.03
N MET A 34 2.94 -5.12 -31.08
CA MET A 34 2.62 -4.27 -29.94
C MET A 34 1.10 -4.25 -29.80
N VAL A 35 0.60 -4.48 -28.58
CA VAL A 35 -0.78 -4.27 -28.18
C VAL A 35 -1.00 -2.76 -28.08
N MET A 36 -1.92 -2.21 -28.87
CA MET A 36 -2.30 -0.80 -28.86
C MET A 36 -3.58 -0.58 -28.05
N ALA A 37 -3.55 0.52 -27.31
CA ALA A 37 -4.56 1.02 -26.39
C ALA A 37 -5.87 1.46 -27.06
N ALA A 38 -6.96 1.44 -26.28
CA ALA A 38 -8.21 2.08 -26.60
C ALA A 38 -8.23 3.51 -26.03
N ALA A 39 -8.06 4.51 -26.90
CA ALA A 39 -8.55 5.86 -26.69
C ALA A 39 -8.76 6.56 -28.05
N TRP A 40 -9.99 6.99 -28.27
CA TRP A 40 -10.46 8.01 -29.22
C TRP A 40 -10.50 7.70 -30.73
N LEU A 41 -11.73 7.67 -31.26
CA LEU A 41 -12.10 8.32 -32.52
C LEU A 41 -13.56 8.82 -32.43
N CYS A 42 -13.71 10.09 -32.03
CA CYS A 42 -14.71 10.98 -32.61
C CYS A 42 -14.05 11.62 -33.83
N GLY A 43 -14.65 11.48 -35.02
CA GLY A 43 -14.14 12.10 -36.25
C GLY A 43 -14.65 11.39 -37.49
N GLY A 44 -15.51 12.05 -38.25
CA GLY A 44 -16.36 11.46 -39.26
C GLY A 44 -15.63 10.87 -40.46
N PHE A 45 -16.18 9.75 -40.94
CA PHE A 45 -16.07 9.32 -42.32
C PHE A 45 -17.47 9.01 -42.84
N ALA A 46 -17.87 9.78 -43.86
CA ALA A 46 -19.03 9.51 -44.68
C ALA A 46 -18.79 8.22 -45.46
N GLY A 47 -19.33 7.11 -44.95
CA GLY A 47 -19.44 5.83 -45.63
C GLY A 47 -20.90 5.50 -45.83
N THR A 48 -21.35 5.61 -47.08
CA THR A 48 -22.69 5.27 -47.55
C THR A 48 -22.96 3.77 -47.35
N CYS A 49 -23.52 3.41 -46.19
CA CYS A 49 -24.19 2.13 -46.02
C CYS A 49 -25.63 2.29 -46.53
N LEU A 50 -25.90 1.67 -47.67
CA LEU A 50 -27.22 1.44 -48.24
C LEU A 50 -28.07 0.64 -47.24
N TYR A 51 -28.89 1.32 -46.44
CA TYR A 51 -30.10 0.74 -45.87
C TYR A 51 -31.30 1.49 -46.46
N GLY A 52 -32.15 0.72 -47.16
CA GLY A 52 -33.28 1.24 -47.90
C GLY A 52 -34.27 1.97 -47.01
N GLN A 53 -34.71 3.13 -47.49
CA GLN A 53 -35.96 3.74 -47.06
C GLN A 53 -37.13 2.88 -47.53
N ASN A 54 -37.94 2.38 -46.60
CA ASN A 54 -39.41 2.44 -46.63
C ASN A 54 -39.99 1.45 -45.61
N ALA A 55 -40.49 1.97 -44.48
CA ALA A 55 -41.80 1.69 -43.90
C ALA A 55 -41.85 2.27 -42.48
N ALA A 56 -42.91 3.00 -42.16
CA ALA A 56 -43.23 3.42 -40.80
C ALA A 56 -43.51 2.18 -39.94
N GLY A 57 -42.48 1.67 -39.29
CA GLY A 57 -42.54 0.69 -38.22
C GLY A 57 -41.85 1.31 -37.00
N VAL A 58 -42.42 1.08 -35.82
CA VAL A 58 -41.81 1.43 -34.53
C VAL A 58 -40.41 0.82 -34.51
N ASP A 59 -39.39 1.68 -34.54
CA ASP A 59 -37.98 1.30 -34.40
C ASP A 59 -37.75 0.96 -32.93
N ASP A 60 -38.23 -0.21 -32.52
CA ASP A 60 -37.81 -0.84 -31.27
C ASP A 60 -36.34 -1.23 -31.45
N GLY A 61 -35.45 -0.30 -31.15
CA GLY A 61 -34.00 -0.52 -31.19
C GLY A 61 -33.64 -1.83 -30.48
N PRO A 62 -32.49 -2.45 -30.83
CA PRO A 62 -32.13 -3.77 -30.36
C PRO A 62 -32.24 -3.85 -28.82
N PRO A 63 -32.82 -4.94 -28.28
CA PRO A 63 -33.10 -5.04 -26.85
C PRO A 63 -31.81 -4.81 -26.05
N GLN A 64 -31.88 -3.86 -25.11
CA GLN A 64 -30.78 -3.57 -24.20
C GLN A 64 -30.61 -4.72 -23.20
N LEU A 65 -29.88 -5.76 -23.59
CA LEU A 65 -29.48 -6.82 -22.68
C LEU A 65 -28.48 -6.26 -21.66
N THR A 66 -28.76 -6.47 -20.38
CA THR A 66 -27.86 -6.19 -19.25
C THR A 66 -26.60 -7.06 -19.32
N ALA A 67 -25.52 -6.67 -18.64
CA ALA A 67 -24.30 -7.48 -18.56
C ALA A 67 -24.58 -8.91 -18.03
N ALA A 68 -25.47 -9.02 -17.03
CA ALA A 68 -25.91 -10.30 -16.47
C ALA A 68 -26.64 -11.20 -17.48
N GLN A 69 -27.29 -10.62 -18.49
CA GLN A 69 -27.93 -11.39 -19.57
C GLN A 69 -26.95 -11.81 -20.68
N ARG A 70 -25.72 -11.28 -20.66
CA ARG A 70 -24.68 -11.51 -21.67
C ARG A 70 -23.58 -12.46 -21.20
N SER A 71 -23.58 -12.86 -19.93
CA SER A 71 -22.58 -13.78 -19.36
C SER A 71 -23.24 -14.82 -18.46
N ASP A 72 -22.64 -16.00 -18.38
CA ASP A 72 -23.04 -17.01 -17.41
C ASP A 72 -22.74 -16.55 -15.97
N SER A 73 -23.57 -16.98 -15.01
CA SER A 73 -23.34 -16.71 -13.59
C SER A 73 -22.09 -17.43 -13.08
N PHE A 74 -21.61 -17.01 -11.92
CA PHE A 74 -20.51 -17.68 -11.22
C PHE A 74 -20.82 -19.17 -10.97
N GLU A 75 -22.04 -19.48 -10.52
CA GLU A 75 -22.51 -20.83 -10.22
C GLU A 75 -22.55 -21.71 -11.48
N THR A 76 -23.03 -21.17 -12.60
CA THR A 76 -23.05 -21.88 -13.89
C THR A 76 -21.63 -22.21 -14.34
N LYS A 77 -20.72 -21.23 -14.32
CA LYS A 77 -19.30 -21.44 -14.66
C LYS A 77 -18.62 -22.45 -13.73
N MET A 78 -18.97 -22.46 -12.45
CA MET A 78 -18.47 -23.44 -11.48
C MET A 78 -18.94 -24.86 -11.79
N ALA A 79 -20.22 -25.04 -12.14
CA ALA A 79 -20.76 -26.33 -12.54
C ALA A 79 -20.09 -26.85 -13.83
N LEU A 80 -19.86 -25.97 -14.81
CA LEU A 80 -19.11 -26.30 -16.03
C LEU A 80 -17.67 -26.70 -15.72
N LEU A 81 -17.00 -26.02 -14.78
CA LEU A 81 -15.64 -26.36 -14.36
C LEU A 81 -15.57 -27.76 -13.75
N GLN A 82 -16.54 -28.10 -12.88
CA GLN A 82 -16.63 -29.43 -12.28
C GLN A 82 -16.88 -30.52 -13.31
N ALA A 83 -17.72 -30.26 -14.32
CA ALA A 83 -17.96 -31.19 -15.42
C ALA A 83 -16.70 -31.40 -16.26
N ALA A 84 -16.05 -30.32 -16.71
CA ALA A 84 -14.80 -30.37 -17.47
C ALA A 84 -13.71 -31.14 -16.72
N TRP A 85 -13.57 -30.91 -15.41
CA TRP A 85 -12.63 -31.63 -14.56
C TRP A 85 -12.90 -33.14 -14.52
N ARG A 86 -14.18 -33.52 -14.30
CA ARG A 86 -14.59 -34.93 -14.23
C ARG A 86 -14.36 -35.66 -15.55
N ASP A 87 -14.57 -34.97 -16.67
CA ASP A 87 -14.45 -35.52 -18.01
C ASP A 87 -12.99 -35.52 -18.50
N GLY A 88 -12.07 -34.92 -17.74
CA GLY A 88 -10.64 -34.83 -18.06
C GLY A 88 -10.32 -33.78 -19.13
N ASP A 89 -11.25 -32.88 -19.45
CA ASP A 89 -11.03 -31.75 -20.36
C ASP A 89 -10.31 -30.62 -19.61
N LEU A 90 -8.99 -30.78 -19.48
CA LEU A 90 -8.14 -29.87 -18.71
C LEU A 90 -7.99 -28.50 -19.36
N ASP A 91 -8.10 -28.40 -20.69
CA ASP A 91 -8.01 -27.11 -21.41
C ASP A 91 -9.26 -26.27 -21.15
N LEU A 92 -10.44 -26.89 -21.17
CA LEU A 92 -11.69 -26.25 -20.77
C LEU A 92 -11.67 -25.86 -19.29
N ALA A 93 -11.22 -26.75 -18.40
CA ALA A 93 -11.12 -26.46 -16.98
C ALA A 93 -10.21 -25.24 -16.68
N ARG A 94 -9.06 -25.13 -17.36
CA ARG A 94 -8.17 -23.96 -17.24
C ARG A 94 -8.84 -22.68 -17.75
N SER A 95 -9.49 -22.75 -18.90
CA SER A 95 -10.22 -21.61 -19.48
C SER A 95 -11.36 -21.12 -18.58
N LEU A 96 -12.12 -22.05 -17.98
CA LEU A 96 -13.19 -21.73 -17.03
C LEU A 96 -12.65 -21.13 -15.73
N THR A 97 -11.49 -21.58 -15.25
CA THR A 97 -10.82 -20.99 -14.07
C THR A 97 -10.50 -19.51 -14.30
N HIS A 98 -10.00 -19.15 -15.49
CA HIS A 98 -9.78 -17.75 -15.87
C HIS A 98 -11.09 -16.96 -15.92
N SER A 99 -12.13 -17.51 -16.57
CA SER A 99 -13.43 -16.83 -16.66
C SER A 99 -14.09 -16.62 -15.29
N LEU A 100 -13.92 -17.57 -14.35
CA LEU A 100 -14.40 -17.44 -12.97
C LEU A 100 -13.66 -16.31 -12.22
N ARG A 101 -12.34 -16.18 -12.42
CA ARG A 101 -11.58 -15.07 -11.85
C ARG A 101 -12.11 -13.72 -12.33
N ASP A 102 -12.32 -13.56 -13.64
CA ASP A 102 -12.85 -12.32 -14.21
C ASP A 102 -14.25 -12.01 -13.67
N THR A 103 -15.08 -13.04 -13.50
CA THR A 103 -16.42 -12.91 -12.90
C THR A 103 -16.35 -12.42 -11.46
N VAL A 104 -15.38 -12.90 -10.67
CA VAL A 104 -15.16 -12.45 -9.29
C VAL A 104 -14.70 -10.99 -9.27
N ILE A 105 -13.77 -10.61 -10.13
CA ILE A 105 -13.30 -9.22 -10.24
C ILE A 105 -14.44 -8.28 -10.63
N GLN A 106 -15.26 -8.66 -11.61
CA GLN A 106 -16.43 -7.89 -12.01
C GLN A 106 -17.43 -7.76 -10.86
N THR A 107 -17.78 -8.88 -10.23
CA THR A 107 -18.72 -8.91 -9.10
C THR A 107 -18.21 -8.04 -7.95
N GLN A 108 -16.90 -8.06 -7.66
CA GLN A 108 -16.28 -7.20 -6.67
C GLN A 108 -16.48 -5.72 -7.01
N HIS A 109 -16.19 -5.32 -8.25
CA HIS A 109 -16.39 -3.92 -8.69
C HIS A 109 -17.85 -3.47 -8.59
N GLU A 110 -18.80 -4.34 -8.88
CA GLU A 110 -20.23 -4.02 -8.88
C GLU A 110 -20.85 -4.02 -7.48
N SER A 111 -20.44 -4.96 -6.62
CA SER A 111 -21.17 -5.28 -5.38
C SER A 111 -20.39 -5.03 -4.09
N GLN A 112 -19.05 -4.96 -4.12
CA GLN A 112 -18.27 -4.78 -2.90
C GLN A 112 -18.68 -3.45 -2.23
N SER A 113 -18.99 -3.53 -0.94
CA SER A 113 -19.29 -2.34 -0.15
C SER A 113 -18.04 -1.45 -0.08
N PRO A 114 -18.14 -0.14 -0.40
CA PRO A 114 -17.02 0.78 -0.24
C PRO A 114 -16.65 1.01 1.24
N GLY A 115 -17.53 0.65 2.17
CA GLY A 115 -17.44 0.95 3.59
C GLY A 115 -18.50 1.96 4.04
N GLU A 116 -18.45 2.31 5.32
CA GLU A 116 -19.32 3.34 5.88
C GLU A 116 -18.73 4.73 5.63
N SER A 117 -19.57 5.63 5.12
CA SER A 117 -19.15 7.01 4.90
C SER A 117 -19.13 7.77 6.21
N LEU A 118 -18.04 8.52 6.44
CA LEU A 118 -17.88 9.33 7.66
C LEU A 118 -18.98 10.38 7.80
N VAL A 119 -19.44 10.96 6.69
CA VAL A 119 -20.57 11.90 6.64
C VAL A 119 -21.61 11.35 5.67
N PRO A 120 -22.88 11.16 6.08
CA PRO A 120 -23.95 10.72 5.19
C PRO A 120 -24.02 11.55 3.90
N SER A 121 -24.42 10.92 2.79
CA SER A 121 -24.44 11.57 1.47
C SER A 121 -25.29 12.85 1.49
N GLU A 122 -26.46 12.80 2.13
CA GLU A 122 -27.42 13.91 2.23
C GLU A 122 -27.02 15.01 3.24
N GLN A 123 -26.01 14.76 4.08
CA GLN A 123 -25.55 15.76 5.04
C GLN A 123 -24.52 16.68 4.36
N TYR A 124 -24.98 17.83 3.89
CA TYR A 124 -24.16 18.91 3.30
C TYR A 124 -24.85 20.27 3.52
N GLN A 125 -24.13 21.36 3.27
CA GLN A 125 -24.68 22.71 3.19
C GLN A 125 -24.42 23.30 1.81
N SER A 126 -25.25 24.25 1.37
CA SER A 126 -24.96 25.02 0.16
C SER A 126 -23.89 26.06 0.44
N VAL A 127 -22.97 26.26 -0.50
CA VAL A 127 -21.89 27.26 -0.39
C VAL A 127 -22.45 28.67 -0.25
N VAL A 128 -23.61 28.96 -0.85
CA VAL A 128 -24.24 30.30 -0.79
C VAL A 128 -24.75 30.67 0.61
N ASP A 129 -24.96 29.67 1.48
CA ASP A 129 -25.42 29.87 2.85
C ASP A 129 -24.26 30.08 3.84
N LEU A 130 -23.01 29.99 3.36
CA LEU A 130 -21.81 30.14 4.19
C LEU A 130 -21.47 31.61 4.43
N ALA A 131 -20.67 31.86 5.48
CA ALA A 131 -20.11 33.18 5.74
C ALA A 131 -19.33 33.69 4.51
N ALA A 132 -19.48 34.99 4.20
CA ALA A 132 -18.97 35.60 2.97
C ALA A 132 -17.49 35.29 2.63
N PRO A 133 -16.54 35.23 3.58
CA PRO A 133 -15.17 34.85 3.25
C PRO A 133 -15.04 33.42 2.72
N ILE A 134 -15.83 32.50 3.26
CA ILE A 134 -15.83 31.09 2.86
C ILE A 134 -16.52 30.92 1.50
N ALA A 135 -17.69 31.54 1.33
CA ALA A 135 -18.43 31.48 0.07
C ALA A 135 -17.62 32.08 -1.10
N ARG A 136 -16.87 33.16 -0.86
CA ARG A 136 -15.99 33.77 -1.86
C ARG A 136 -14.81 32.87 -2.23
N TRP A 137 -14.19 32.22 -1.24
CA TRP A 137 -13.10 31.28 -1.52
C TRP A 137 -13.59 30.08 -2.34
N ALA A 138 -14.80 29.61 -2.06
CA ALA A 138 -15.42 28.46 -2.71
C ALA A 138 -16.20 28.82 -4.00
N GLU A 139 -15.90 29.95 -4.64
CA GLU A 139 -16.57 30.37 -5.87
C GLU A 139 -16.48 29.27 -6.95
N GLY A 140 -17.63 28.85 -7.48
CA GLY A 140 -17.76 27.72 -8.42
C GLY A 140 -18.16 26.39 -7.78
N TRP A 141 -17.91 26.20 -6.48
CA TRP A 141 -18.42 25.04 -5.73
C TRP A 141 -19.83 25.29 -5.22
N GLN A 142 -20.65 24.24 -5.22
CA GLN A 142 -22.07 24.34 -4.83
C GLN A 142 -22.33 23.84 -3.41
N TYR A 143 -21.54 22.87 -2.94
CA TYR A 143 -21.81 22.16 -1.70
C TYR A 143 -20.56 22.03 -0.83
N VAL A 144 -20.77 21.91 0.48
CA VAL A 144 -19.72 21.69 1.46
C VAL A 144 -20.14 20.63 2.50
N LYS A 145 -19.21 19.78 2.93
CA LYS A 145 -19.32 18.94 4.13
C LYS A 145 -18.33 19.41 5.20
N PHE A 146 -18.70 19.24 6.46
CA PHE A 146 -17.88 19.65 7.60
C PHE A 146 -17.36 18.44 8.37
N LEU A 147 -16.07 18.45 8.69
CA LEU A 147 -15.42 17.44 9.52
C LEU A 147 -14.71 18.12 10.68
N THR A 148 -14.57 17.40 11.79
CA THR A 148 -13.69 17.78 12.89
C THR A 148 -12.51 16.83 12.94
N VAL A 149 -11.31 17.38 13.13
CA VAL A 149 -10.09 16.63 13.39
C VAL A 149 -9.58 16.96 14.77
N GLU A 150 -9.26 15.94 15.55
CA GLU A 150 -8.78 16.07 16.93
C GLU A 150 -7.44 15.35 17.12
N GLU A 151 -6.50 16.05 17.75
CA GLU A 151 -5.24 15.47 18.24
C GLU A 151 -5.44 14.97 19.68
N THR A 152 -5.35 13.65 19.89
CA THR A 152 -5.72 13.01 21.16
C THR A 152 -4.53 12.52 21.97
N ALA A 153 -3.31 12.52 21.43
CA ALA A 153 -2.12 12.05 22.14
C ALA A 153 -1.45 13.14 23.00
N GLY A 154 -1.75 14.41 22.73
CA GLY A 154 -1.00 15.54 23.28
C GLY A 154 0.35 15.77 22.59
N GLU A 155 0.47 15.34 21.34
CA GLU A 155 1.70 15.43 20.55
C GLU A 155 1.53 16.42 19.39
N ARG A 156 2.60 17.15 19.05
CA ARG A 156 2.61 18.02 17.87
C ARG A 156 2.68 17.16 16.62
N ARG A 157 1.77 17.38 15.67
CA ARG A 157 1.71 16.67 14.38
C ARG A 157 2.22 17.55 13.26
N HIS A 158 2.97 16.93 12.35
CA HIS A 158 3.53 17.54 11.16
C HIS A 158 3.26 16.66 9.95
N GLY A 159 2.47 17.17 9.00
CA GLY A 159 2.14 16.46 7.77
C GLY A 159 1.64 15.03 8.02
N GLU A 160 0.81 14.81 9.03
CA GLU A 160 0.29 13.47 9.34
C GLU A 160 -0.72 13.06 8.26
N PRO A 161 -0.57 11.87 7.62
CA PRO A 161 -1.50 11.41 6.62
C PRO A 161 -2.81 10.98 7.29
N VAL A 162 -3.90 11.62 6.87
CA VAL A 162 -5.25 11.35 7.34
C VAL A 162 -6.11 10.89 6.18
N GLU A 163 -6.74 9.72 6.31
CA GLU A 163 -7.60 9.12 5.30
C GLU A 163 -9.01 8.91 5.84
N PHE A 164 -10.02 9.23 5.04
CA PHE A 164 -11.42 8.96 5.36
C PHE A 164 -12.26 8.70 4.10
N LEU A 165 -13.37 7.98 4.27
CA LEU A 165 -14.33 7.66 3.20
C LEU A 165 -15.51 8.63 3.23
N LEU A 166 -15.77 9.32 2.13
CA LEU A 166 -16.97 10.15 1.96
C LEU A 166 -17.88 9.61 0.87
N SER A 167 -19.16 9.97 1.00
CA SER A 167 -20.21 9.68 0.05
C SER A 167 -20.92 10.96 -0.35
N PHE A 168 -21.35 11.03 -1.61
CA PHE A 168 -21.94 12.19 -2.24
C PHE A 168 -23.15 11.75 -3.07
N PRO A 169 -24.22 12.56 -3.17
CA PRO A 169 -25.29 12.31 -4.11
C PRO A 169 -24.75 12.28 -5.54
N ASP A 170 -25.04 11.22 -6.30
CA ASP A 170 -24.53 11.03 -7.68
C ASP A 170 -24.96 12.17 -8.61
N ALA A 171 -26.14 12.75 -8.38
CA ALA A 171 -26.64 13.89 -9.14
C ALA A 171 -25.87 15.20 -8.91
N GLN A 172 -25.04 15.29 -7.86
CA GLN A 172 -24.29 16.51 -7.51
C GLN A 172 -22.85 16.51 -8.01
N VAL A 173 -22.35 15.40 -8.56
CA VAL A 173 -20.94 15.24 -8.92
C VAL A 173 -20.78 14.48 -10.24
N THR A 174 -19.84 14.94 -11.06
CA THR A 174 -19.46 14.28 -12.31
C THR A 174 -18.15 13.49 -12.14
N SER A 175 -17.18 14.03 -11.39
CA SER A 175 -15.91 13.38 -11.07
C SER A 175 -15.38 13.82 -9.71
N LEU A 176 -15.35 12.91 -8.74
CA LEU A 176 -14.88 13.26 -7.38
C LEU A 176 -13.40 13.63 -7.37
N ALA A 177 -12.59 13.00 -8.22
CA ALA A 177 -11.16 13.31 -8.33
C ALA A 177 -10.87 14.76 -8.74
N ARG A 178 -11.73 15.36 -9.57
CA ARG A 178 -11.58 16.75 -10.02
C ARG A 178 -12.27 17.74 -9.09
N GLU A 179 -13.42 17.38 -8.54
CA GLU A 179 -14.32 18.35 -7.91
C GLU A 179 -14.09 18.53 -6.42
N VAL A 180 -13.56 17.52 -5.73
CA VAL A 180 -13.37 17.59 -4.28
C VAL A 180 -12.17 18.50 -3.95
N ARG A 181 -12.38 19.47 -3.05
CA ARG A 181 -11.33 20.32 -2.47
C ARG A 181 -11.46 20.37 -0.96
N LEU A 182 -10.31 20.33 -0.28
CA LEU A 182 -10.23 20.39 1.17
C LEU A 182 -9.69 21.75 1.61
N ALA A 183 -10.25 22.30 2.66
CA ALA A 183 -9.72 23.48 3.32
C ALA A 183 -9.78 23.35 4.84
N SER A 184 -8.82 23.98 5.53
CA SER A 184 -8.88 24.24 6.97
C SER A 184 -9.29 25.67 7.21
N LEU A 185 -9.91 25.94 8.37
CA LEU A 185 -10.16 27.30 8.81
C LEU A 185 -8.97 27.82 9.63
N ARG A 186 -8.31 28.88 9.14
CA ARG A 186 -7.27 29.63 9.86
C ARG A 186 -7.73 31.07 10.01
N ASP A 187 -7.89 31.54 11.25
CA ASP A 187 -8.39 32.89 11.56
C ASP A 187 -9.70 33.24 10.81
N GLY A 188 -10.59 32.24 10.66
CA GLY A 188 -11.87 32.38 9.95
C GLY A 188 -11.77 32.39 8.42
N GLN A 189 -10.57 32.24 7.85
CA GLN A 189 -10.35 32.14 6.40
C GLN A 189 -10.07 30.69 6.00
N PRO A 190 -10.69 30.18 4.92
CA PRO A 190 -10.29 28.89 4.35
C PRO A 190 -8.87 28.96 3.80
N VAL A 191 -8.08 27.95 4.13
CA VAL A 191 -6.77 27.69 3.53
C VAL A 191 -6.80 26.29 2.96
N GLU A 192 -6.54 26.18 1.65
CA GLU A 192 -6.55 24.91 0.94
C GLU A 192 -5.56 23.93 1.56
N ILE A 193 -5.98 22.68 1.69
CA ILE A 193 -5.14 21.57 2.10
C ILE A 193 -4.98 20.66 0.88
N PRO A 194 -3.73 20.37 0.46
CA PRO A 194 -3.49 19.35 -0.55
C PRO A 194 -4.22 18.05 -0.19
N SER A 195 -4.95 17.51 -1.16
CA SER A 195 -5.70 16.28 -0.99
C SER A 195 -5.51 15.35 -2.18
N GLN A 196 -5.67 14.06 -1.93
CA GLN A 196 -5.62 13.01 -2.94
C GLN A 196 -6.89 12.19 -2.83
N VAL A 197 -7.69 12.22 -3.89
CA VAL A 197 -8.94 11.48 -3.99
C VAL A 197 -8.72 10.22 -4.80
N PHE A 198 -9.18 9.08 -4.30
CA PHE A 198 -9.03 7.79 -4.98
C PHE A 198 -10.14 6.81 -4.58
N GLY A 199 -10.20 5.67 -5.26
CA GLY A 199 -11.24 4.65 -5.03
C GLY A 199 -12.65 5.17 -5.31
N GLU A 200 -12.81 6.02 -6.32
CA GLU A 200 -14.13 6.51 -6.73
C GLU A 200 -14.99 5.34 -7.21
N VAL A 201 -16.17 5.19 -6.60
CA VAL A 201 -17.12 4.13 -6.96
C VAL A 201 -18.56 4.58 -6.82
N ARG A 202 -19.40 4.17 -7.77
CA ARG A 202 -20.84 4.44 -7.75
C ARG A 202 -21.62 3.25 -7.19
N ARG A 203 -22.57 3.53 -6.29
CA ARG A 203 -23.54 2.56 -5.76
C ARG A 203 -24.93 3.21 -5.73
N GLY A 204 -25.76 2.86 -6.72
CA GLY A 204 -27.07 3.48 -6.91
C GLY A 204 -26.95 4.98 -7.15
N GLU A 205 -27.64 5.77 -6.33
CA GLU A 205 -27.69 7.24 -6.36
C GLU A 205 -26.56 7.90 -5.55
N ARG A 206 -25.55 7.14 -5.14
CA ARG A 206 -24.42 7.63 -4.33
C ARG A 206 -23.10 7.34 -5.02
N ARG A 207 -22.17 8.28 -4.92
CA ARG A 207 -20.75 8.08 -5.21
C ARG A 207 -19.93 8.12 -3.94
N TYR A 208 -18.93 7.26 -3.86
CA TYR A 208 -18.02 7.16 -2.74
C TYR A 208 -16.60 7.44 -3.23
N CYS A 209 -15.78 8.05 -2.39
CA CYS A 209 -14.34 8.11 -2.59
C CYS A 209 -13.61 8.14 -1.26
N ARG A 210 -12.36 7.70 -1.28
CA ARG A 210 -11.40 7.96 -0.21
C ARG A 210 -10.70 9.27 -0.47
N ILE A 211 -10.47 10.01 0.59
CA ILE A 211 -9.74 11.26 0.57
C ILE A 211 -8.58 11.12 1.55
N LEU A 212 -7.37 11.35 1.07
CA LEU A 212 -6.16 11.45 1.88
C LEU A 212 -5.65 12.89 1.87
N CYS A 213 -5.28 13.42 3.02
CA CYS A 213 -4.63 14.72 3.16
C CYS A 213 -3.49 14.65 4.20
N MET A 214 -2.61 15.65 4.17
CA MET A 214 -1.50 15.78 5.13
C MET A 214 -1.83 16.92 6.10
N LEU A 215 -1.95 16.63 7.40
CA LEU A 215 -2.39 17.61 8.40
C LEU A 215 -1.32 17.92 9.44
N ASP A 216 -1.17 19.20 9.73
CA ASP A 216 -0.49 19.67 10.93
C ASP A 216 -1.48 19.80 12.07
N SER A 217 -1.02 19.58 13.31
CA SER A 217 -1.85 19.79 14.49
C SER A 217 -1.02 20.14 15.72
N LEU A 218 -1.48 21.09 16.52
CA LEU A 218 -0.92 21.33 17.85
C LEU A 218 -1.39 20.24 18.83
N PRO A 219 -0.64 19.98 19.91
CA PRO A 219 -1.10 19.10 20.98
C PRO A 219 -2.52 19.45 21.44
N ARG A 220 -3.41 18.44 21.51
CA ARG A 220 -4.81 18.58 21.94
C ARG A 220 -5.65 19.55 21.10
N GLN A 221 -5.21 19.87 19.88
CA GLN A 221 -5.96 20.77 19.02
C GLN A 221 -7.18 20.06 18.43
N GLN A 222 -8.29 20.78 18.38
CA GLN A 222 -9.43 20.48 17.53
C GLN A 222 -9.46 21.48 16.37
N GLN A 223 -9.59 21.00 15.14
CA GLN A 223 -9.69 21.84 13.94
C GLN A 223 -10.83 21.40 13.03
N THR A 224 -11.44 22.35 12.34
CA THR A 224 -12.52 22.09 11.38
C THR A 224 -11.96 21.99 9.97
N LEU A 225 -12.33 20.94 9.26
CA LEU A 225 -12.08 20.77 7.83
C LEU A 225 -13.38 20.95 7.04
N LEU A 226 -13.23 21.60 5.89
CA LEU A 226 -14.29 21.84 4.90
C LEU A 226 -13.98 21.00 3.67
N VAL A 227 -14.96 20.24 3.20
CA VAL A 227 -14.87 19.44 1.97
C VAL A 227 -15.84 20.00 0.95
N PHE A 228 -15.33 20.76 0.00
CA PHE A 228 -16.10 21.38 -1.08
C PHE A 228 -16.24 20.44 -2.27
N TYR A 229 -17.41 20.44 -2.92
CA TYR A 229 -17.68 19.65 -4.11
C TYR A 229 -18.82 20.25 -4.96
N GLY A 230 -19.12 19.65 -6.12
CA GLY A 230 -20.18 20.08 -7.04
C GLY A 230 -19.77 21.22 -7.95
N ASN A 231 -18.54 21.17 -8.47
CA ASN A 231 -18.03 22.12 -9.46
C ASN A 231 -17.66 21.34 -10.74
N PRO A 232 -18.60 21.13 -11.68
CA PRO A 232 -18.36 20.29 -12.86
C PRO A 232 -17.22 20.80 -13.76
N ASP A 233 -16.89 22.09 -13.66
CA ASP A 233 -15.84 22.76 -14.43
C ASP A 233 -14.47 22.69 -13.74
N ALA A 234 -14.37 22.07 -12.56
CA ALA A 234 -13.11 21.94 -11.84
C ALA A 234 -12.10 21.08 -12.61
N GLU A 235 -10.87 21.56 -12.70
CA GLU A 235 -9.74 20.79 -13.22
C GLU A 235 -9.20 19.80 -12.18
N LEU A 236 -8.45 18.81 -12.64
CA LEU A 236 -7.71 17.92 -11.73
C LEU A 236 -6.63 18.75 -11.01
N PRO A 237 -6.57 18.75 -9.66
CA PRO A 237 -5.61 19.57 -8.92
C PRO A 237 -4.17 19.08 -9.15
N GLN A 238 -3.24 20.03 -9.24
CA GLN A 238 -1.81 19.77 -9.38
C GLN A 238 -1.06 20.24 -8.13
N TYR A 239 -1.15 19.47 -7.05
CA TYR A 239 -0.44 19.80 -5.81
C TYR A 239 1.07 19.58 -5.95
N PRO A 240 1.91 20.51 -5.50
CA PRO A 240 3.35 20.29 -5.39
C PRO A 240 3.65 19.08 -4.52
N SER A 241 4.59 18.26 -4.96
CA SER A 241 5.00 17.07 -4.23
C SER A 241 6.47 16.75 -4.48
N ASP A 242 7.14 16.26 -3.44
CA ASP A 242 8.45 15.61 -3.55
C ASP A 242 8.33 14.12 -3.90
N LEU A 243 7.12 13.55 -3.85
CA LEU A 243 6.85 12.15 -4.16
C LEU A 243 6.84 11.93 -5.67
N SER A 244 7.74 11.07 -6.14
CA SER A 244 7.83 10.60 -7.50
C SER A 244 7.55 9.10 -7.55
N THR A 245 6.80 8.66 -8.57
CA THR A 245 6.49 7.25 -8.79
C THR A 245 6.62 6.93 -10.27
N VAL A 246 7.55 6.04 -10.60
CA VAL A 246 7.89 5.64 -11.98
C VAL A 246 7.73 4.13 -12.13
N GLY A 247 7.27 3.68 -13.30
CA GLY A 247 7.03 2.28 -13.60
C GLY A 247 5.55 1.97 -13.85
N GLU A 248 5.22 0.69 -14.01
CA GLU A 248 3.90 0.19 -14.39
C GLU A 248 3.41 -0.88 -13.41
N GLY A 249 2.10 -0.95 -13.19
CA GLY A 249 1.52 -1.89 -12.22
C GLY A 249 2.20 -1.78 -10.84
N PHE A 250 2.56 -2.92 -10.26
CA PHE A 250 3.28 -3.04 -8.98
C PHE A 250 4.81 -2.85 -9.10
N ALA A 251 5.32 -2.77 -10.33
CA ALA A 251 6.74 -2.70 -10.65
C ALA A 251 7.24 -1.25 -10.59
N LEU A 252 7.32 -0.69 -9.37
CA LEU A 252 7.51 0.75 -9.15
C LEU A 252 8.88 1.11 -8.56
N ASP A 253 9.38 2.27 -8.97
CA ASP A 253 10.36 3.05 -8.23
C ASP A 253 9.64 4.24 -7.61
N ILE A 254 9.75 4.40 -6.29
CA ILE A 254 9.04 5.42 -5.52
C ILE A 254 10.08 6.19 -4.73
N SER A 255 10.09 7.51 -4.82
CA SER A 255 11.04 8.34 -4.07
C SER A 255 10.39 9.58 -3.53
N ASN A 256 10.83 10.04 -2.36
CA ASN A 256 10.52 11.36 -1.82
C ASN A 256 11.83 12.06 -1.40
N ALA A 257 11.79 13.09 -0.56
CA ALA A 257 12.98 13.78 -0.08
C ALA A 257 13.94 12.92 0.77
N TYR A 258 13.48 11.78 1.32
CA TYR A 258 14.21 10.99 2.32
C TYR A 258 14.73 9.67 1.78
N PHE A 259 14.02 9.02 0.87
CA PHE A 259 14.44 7.73 0.34
C PHE A 259 13.94 7.48 -1.08
N LYS A 260 14.56 6.49 -1.73
CA LYS A 260 14.06 5.82 -2.93
C LYS A 260 13.84 4.34 -2.64
N ALA A 261 12.60 3.89 -2.74
CA ALA A 261 12.18 2.50 -2.68
C ALA A 261 12.04 1.92 -4.10
N SER A 262 12.70 0.80 -4.37
CA SER A 262 12.57 0.05 -5.62
C SER A 262 11.85 -1.27 -5.35
N LEU A 263 10.68 -1.43 -5.95
CA LEU A 263 9.86 -2.63 -5.85
C LEU A 263 10.20 -3.63 -6.95
N SER A 264 10.03 -4.90 -6.61
CA SER A 264 10.29 -6.02 -7.51
C SER A 264 9.44 -5.91 -8.75
N ARG A 265 10.12 -6.00 -9.89
CA ARG A 265 9.44 -6.05 -11.19
C ARG A 265 8.63 -7.34 -11.36
N GLN A 266 8.95 -8.37 -10.58
CA GLN A 266 8.26 -9.66 -10.59
C GLN A 266 7.10 -9.72 -9.59
N THR A 267 7.30 -9.27 -8.35
CA THR A 267 6.37 -9.55 -7.24
C THR A 267 5.84 -8.32 -6.50
N GLY A 268 6.33 -7.11 -6.81
CA GLY A 268 6.03 -5.89 -6.05
C GLY A 268 6.60 -5.86 -4.63
N GLN A 269 7.42 -6.84 -4.24
CA GLN A 269 8.15 -6.86 -2.97
C GLN A 269 9.18 -5.73 -2.92
N LEU A 270 9.44 -5.13 -1.75
CA LEU A 270 10.50 -4.12 -1.65
C LEU A 270 11.88 -4.76 -1.83
N GLU A 271 12.56 -4.44 -2.94
CA GLU A 271 13.84 -5.04 -3.29
C GLU A 271 15.04 -4.25 -2.75
N ARG A 272 14.96 -2.93 -2.83
CA ARG A 272 16.02 -2.01 -2.41
C ARG A 272 15.43 -0.74 -1.81
N LEU A 273 16.15 -0.16 -0.87
CA LEU A 273 15.86 1.15 -0.31
C LEU A 273 17.14 1.98 -0.29
N THR A 274 17.16 3.13 -0.95
CA THR A 274 18.26 4.09 -0.89
C THR A 274 17.88 5.24 0.02
N LEU A 275 18.65 5.49 1.06
CA LEU A 275 18.49 6.62 1.97
C LEU A 275 19.11 7.86 1.30
N LEU A 276 18.29 8.87 1.00
CA LEU A 276 18.69 10.09 0.29
C LEU A 276 19.28 11.09 1.29
N ARG A 277 20.53 10.81 1.68
CA ARG A 277 21.37 11.68 2.54
C ARG A 277 22.71 11.90 1.86
N GLU A 278 23.66 12.51 2.57
CA GLU A 278 24.96 12.92 2.01
C GLU A 278 25.69 11.80 1.23
N HIS A 279 25.63 10.56 1.71
CA HIS A 279 26.34 9.42 1.11
C HIS A 279 25.45 8.49 0.28
N GLY A 280 24.12 8.66 0.29
CA GLY A 280 23.21 7.84 -0.52
C GLY A 280 23.22 6.35 -0.18
N LEU A 281 23.19 5.97 1.10
CA LEU A 281 23.28 4.55 1.52
C LEU A 281 22.18 3.71 0.85
N GLN A 282 22.58 2.70 0.09
CA GLN A 282 21.65 1.73 -0.48
C GLN A 282 21.59 0.46 0.37
N LEU A 283 20.41 0.18 0.89
CA LEU A 283 20.04 -1.07 1.51
C LEU A 283 19.56 -2.05 0.43
N TYR A 284 20.20 -3.20 0.35
CA TYR A 284 19.88 -4.28 -0.57
C TYR A 284 20.20 -5.63 0.07
N SER A 285 19.62 -6.70 -0.48
CA SER A 285 19.99 -8.09 -0.14
C SER A 285 20.71 -8.73 -1.32
N GLY A 286 21.98 -9.07 -1.10
CA GLY A 286 22.84 -9.83 -2.00
C GLY A 286 23.60 -10.94 -1.26
N GLY A 287 24.31 -11.80 -2.01
CA GLY A 287 25.04 -12.95 -1.46
C GLY A 287 24.46 -14.29 -1.92
N GLU A 288 25.11 -15.39 -1.52
CA GLU A 288 24.61 -16.76 -1.73
C GLU A 288 23.41 -17.01 -0.79
N GLY A 289 22.29 -16.35 -1.08
CA GLY A 289 21.01 -16.59 -0.39
C GLY A 289 20.45 -17.97 -0.74
N HIS A 290 19.47 -18.42 0.04
CA HIS A 290 18.78 -19.72 -0.08
C HIS A 290 17.93 -19.89 -1.37
N GLY A 291 18.42 -19.42 -2.52
CA GLY A 291 17.68 -19.35 -3.79
C GLY A 291 16.66 -18.22 -3.83
N GLU A 292 16.83 -17.20 -3.00
CA GLU A 292 15.83 -16.14 -2.82
C GLU A 292 15.95 -15.06 -3.89
N PRO A 293 14.84 -14.59 -4.49
CA PRO A 293 14.85 -13.41 -5.34
C PRO A 293 15.40 -12.19 -4.60
N PRO A 294 16.05 -11.25 -5.31
CA PRO A 294 16.73 -10.13 -4.69
C PRO A 294 15.72 -9.20 -4.01
N GLY A 295 15.57 -9.27 -2.68
CA GLY A 295 14.84 -8.24 -1.96
C GLY A 295 15.18 -8.11 -0.49
N ILE A 296 14.89 -6.93 0.09
CA ILE A 296 15.21 -6.64 1.50
C ILE A 296 14.06 -7.00 2.44
N ASP A 297 12.81 -6.94 1.97
CA ASP A 297 11.66 -7.45 2.71
C ASP A 297 11.44 -8.92 2.29
N TRP A 298 11.73 -9.86 3.20
CA TRP A 298 11.65 -11.30 2.96
C TRP A 298 10.31 -11.90 3.38
N ALA A 299 9.54 -11.17 4.18
CA ALA A 299 8.19 -11.55 4.57
C ALA A 299 7.17 -11.22 3.47
N HIS A 300 6.06 -11.93 3.36
CA HIS A 300 5.53 -12.91 4.29
C HIS A 300 5.70 -14.33 3.75
N ASP A 301 5.85 -15.28 4.67
CA ASP A 301 6.02 -16.69 4.33
C ASP A 301 5.58 -17.62 5.46
N TYR A 302 5.50 -18.91 5.14
CA TYR A 302 5.39 -19.96 6.13
C TYR A 302 6.13 -21.24 5.70
N VAL A 303 6.46 -22.09 6.66
CA VAL A 303 6.98 -23.44 6.44
C VAL A 303 5.86 -24.43 6.72
N ASP A 304 5.56 -25.27 5.72
CA ASP A 304 4.49 -26.27 5.82
C ASP A 304 4.85 -27.39 6.81
N SER A 305 3.82 -28.13 7.21
CA SER A 305 3.89 -29.27 8.14
C SER A 305 5.04 -30.24 7.84
N GLY A 306 5.71 -30.71 8.90
CA GLY A 306 6.83 -31.65 8.78
C GLY A 306 8.11 -31.03 8.18
N HIS A 307 8.22 -29.70 8.19
CA HIS A 307 9.33 -28.96 7.58
C HIS A 307 9.49 -29.25 6.07
N PHE A 308 8.38 -29.57 5.40
CA PHE A 308 8.41 -30.01 4.00
C PHE A 308 9.03 -28.96 3.07
N GLN A 309 8.50 -27.73 3.11
CA GLN A 309 9.05 -26.60 2.36
C GLN A 309 8.55 -25.25 2.86
N LYS A 310 9.29 -24.21 2.49
CA LYS A 310 8.96 -22.81 2.76
C LYS A 310 8.19 -22.21 1.58
N LEU A 311 6.97 -21.74 1.82
CA LEU A 311 6.11 -21.08 0.85
C LEU A 311 6.12 -19.57 1.03
N ARG A 312 6.27 -18.82 -0.07
CA ARG A 312 6.55 -17.38 -0.01
C ARG A 312 5.81 -16.59 -1.09
N ILE A 313 5.48 -15.34 -0.78
CA ILE A 313 4.99 -14.39 -1.80
C ILE A 313 6.12 -13.89 -2.72
N SER A 314 7.37 -13.93 -2.27
CA SER A 314 8.52 -13.59 -3.09
C SER A 314 8.79 -14.63 -4.20
N LEU A 315 8.17 -15.81 -4.13
CA LEU A 315 8.27 -16.86 -5.15
C LEU A 315 7.17 -16.79 -6.22
N TRP A 316 6.28 -15.79 -6.18
CA TRP A 316 5.36 -15.55 -7.27
C TRP A 316 6.11 -15.34 -8.58
N ASP A 317 5.73 -16.05 -9.64
CA ASP A 317 6.27 -15.85 -11.00
C ASP A 317 5.83 -14.49 -11.57
N THR A 318 4.63 -14.06 -11.22
CA THR A 318 4.11 -12.70 -11.33
C THR A 318 3.15 -12.44 -10.17
N CYS A 319 3.01 -11.19 -9.74
CA CYS A 319 2.04 -10.84 -8.71
C CYS A 319 0.62 -11.30 -9.13
N PRO A 320 -0.03 -12.23 -8.39
CA PRO A 320 -1.31 -12.79 -8.80
C PRO A 320 -2.41 -11.75 -8.91
N ASP A 321 -2.58 -10.95 -7.86
CA ASP A 321 -3.52 -9.84 -7.81
C ASP A 321 -2.90 -8.65 -7.09
N TYR A 322 -3.25 -7.44 -7.55
CA TYR A 322 -2.73 -6.21 -6.99
C TYR A 322 -3.65 -5.02 -7.28
N GLU A 323 -3.44 -3.95 -6.51
CA GLU A 323 -4.02 -2.63 -6.71
C GLU A 323 -2.92 -1.58 -6.49
N VAL A 324 -2.90 -0.56 -7.35
CA VAL A 324 -1.93 0.53 -7.30
C VAL A 324 -2.67 1.85 -7.37
N ILE A 325 -2.49 2.67 -6.34
CA ILE A 325 -2.99 4.04 -6.29
C ILE A 325 -1.77 4.97 -6.33
N ARG A 326 -1.82 5.97 -7.21
CA ARG A 326 -0.78 6.97 -7.36
C ARG A 326 -1.38 8.36 -7.21
N GLY A 327 -0.65 9.24 -6.53
CA GLY A 327 -0.99 10.65 -6.51
C GLY A 327 0.09 11.46 -5.81
N PRO A 328 -0.14 12.77 -5.66
CA PRO A 328 0.87 13.69 -5.16
C PRO A 328 1.17 13.51 -3.67
N LEU A 329 0.29 12.90 -2.88
CA LEU A 329 0.50 12.77 -1.43
C LEU A 329 0.90 11.37 -1.03
N CYS A 330 0.41 10.36 -1.75
CA CYS A 330 0.65 8.97 -1.40
C CYS A 330 0.67 8.06 -2.63
N THR A 331 1.57 7.09 -2.61
CA THR A 331 1.55 5.92 -3.50
C THR A 331 1.27 4.68 -2.66
N ILE A 332 0.21 3.95 -3.02
CA ILE A 332 -0.25 2.73 -2.34
C ILE A 332 -0.10 1.56 -3.30
N ILE A 333 0.48 0.47 -2.81
CA ILE A 333 0.63 -0.79 -3.56
C ILE A 333 0.14 -1.91 -2.67
N ARG A 334 -0.99 -2.50 -3.05
CA ARG A 334 -1.56 -3.66 -2.38
C ARG A 334 -1.42 -4.87 -3.29
N ARG A 335 -1.05 -6.01 -2.73
CA ARG A 335 -0.89 -7.28 -3.43
C ARG A 335 -1.36 -8.45 -2.57
N TRP A 336 -1.95 -9.45 -3.18
CA TRP A 336 -2.48 -10.59 -2.44
C TRP A 336 -2.52 -11.87 -3.27
N GLY A 337 -2.62 -13.00 -2.58
CA GLY A 337 -2.72 -14.32 -3.18
C GLY A 337 -2.22 -15.42 -2.24
N PHE A 338 -2.13 -16.63 -2.79
CA PHE A 338 -1.50 -17.75 -2.10
C PHE A 338 0.01 -17.75 -2.37
N PRO A 339 0.86 -17.92 -1.34
CA PRO A 339 2.30 -17.98 -1.53
C PRO A 339 2.70 -19.25 -2.29
N TYR A 340 3.80 -19.19 -3.05
CA TYR A 340 4.27 -20.29 -3.88
C TYR A 340 5.35 -21.11 -3.20
N SER A 341 5.43 -22.37 -3.60
CA SER A 341 6.52 -23.28 -3.28
C SER A 341 7.72 -23.05 -4.22
N PRO A 342 8.96 -23.39 -3.81
CA PRO A 342 10.13 -23.39 -4.69
C PRO A 342 10.01 -24.30 -5.93
N VAL A 343 9.06 -25.23 -5.94
CA VAL A 343 8.77 -26.13 -7.08
C VAL A 343 7.42 -25.82 -7.73
N HIS A 344 6.85 -24.63 -7.54
CA HIS A 344 5.64 -24.20 -8.25
C HIS A 344 5.82 -24.35 -9.78
N PRO A 345 4.81 -24.83 -10.54
CA PRO A 345 3.45 -25.17 -10.10
C PRO A 345 3.25 -26.61 -9.58
N VAL A 346 4.30 -27.42 -9.45
CA VAL A 346 4.22 -28.84 -9.02
C VAL A 346 3.55 -28.97 -7.64
N TYR A 347 3.78 -28.01 -6.75
CA TYR A 347 3.09 -27.91 -5.46
C TYR A 347 2.51 -26.51 -5.27
N SER A 348 1.19 -26.41 -5.17
CA SER A 348 0.45 -25.13 -5.18
C SER A 348 -0.68 -25.11 -4.15
N PRO A 349 -0.38 -25.14 -2.84
CA PRO A 349 -1.41 -25.24 -1.81
C PRO A 349 -2.13 -23.90 -1.63
N SER A 350 -3.43 -23.95 -1.38
CA SER A 350 -4.31 -22.81 -1.12
C SER A 350 -4.71 -22.70 0.35
N ARG A 351 -3.76 -22.95 1.27
CA ARG A 351 -4.03 -23.07 2.73
C ARG A 351 -3.94 -21.75 3.50
N LEU A 352 -3.08 -20.83 3.07
CA LEU A 352 -2.83 -19.57 3.75
C LEU A 352 -2.86 -18.43 2.73
N HIS A 353 -3.89 -17.59 2.79
CA HIS A 353 -4.01 -16.41 1.94
C HIS A 353 -3.24 -15.25 2.56
N ILE A 354 -2.41 -14.58 1.75
CA ILE A 354 -1.56 -13.48 2.20
C ILE A 354 -1.92 -12.21 1.43
N ALA A 355 -2.02 -11.09 2.14
CA ALA A 355 -2.13 -9.76 1.57
C ALA A 355 -1.06 -8.84 2.17
N VAL A 356 -0.44 -8.01 1.36
CA VAL A 356 0.56 -7.01 1.77
C VAL A 356 0.25 -5.68 1.09
N GLU A 357 0.36 -4.59 1.84
CA GLU A 357 0.19 -3.23 1.36
C GLU A 357 1.38 -2.37 1.77
N TYR A 358 1.96 -1.62 0.84
CA TYR A 358 2.90 -0.55 1.13
C TYR A 358 2.25 0.81 0.89
N ARG A 359 2.55 1.78 1.74
CA ARG A 359 2.14 3.18 1.57
C ARG A 359 3.32 4.11 1.76
N PHE A 360 3.67 4.81 0.69
CA PHE A 360 4.73 5.82 0.68
C PHE A 360 4.10 7.20 0.59
N TYR A 361 4.61 8.15 1.36
CA TYR A 361 4.03 9.49 1.47
C TYR A 361 4.99 10.58 1.02
N SER A 362 4.44 11.68 0.53
CA SER A 362 5.18 12.93 0.31
C SER A 362 5.67 13.50 1.65
N GLY A 363 6.88 14.02 1.69
CA GLY A 363 7.41 14.77 2.82
C GLY A 363 7.64 13.99 4.12
N LEU A 364 7.55 12.66 4.11
CA LEU A 364 7.71 11.84 5.31
C LEU A 364 8.94 10.90 5.25
N PRO A 365 9.71 10.78 6.34
CA PRO A 365 10.90 9.93 6.41
C PRO A 365 10.57 8.46 6.70
N TRP A 366 9.32 8.06 6.51
CA TRP A 366 8.84 6.72 6.80
C TRP A 366 7.74 6.31 5.83
N PHE A 367 7.53 5.00 5.74
CA PHE A 367 6.43 4.41 4.96
C PHE A 367 5.73 3.33 5.80
N HIS A 368 4.47 3.04 5.48
CA HIS A 368 3.76 1.92 6.11
C HIS A 368 3.92 0.64 5.31
N LYS A 369 4.04 -0.49 6.01
CA LYS A 369 3.70 -1.82 5.50
C LYS A 369 2.58 -2.36 6.36
N SER A 370 1.53 -2.85 5.73
CA SER A 370 0.48 -3.63 6.39
C SER A 370 0.42 -5.02 5.78
N GLY A 371 0.07 -6.02 6.57
CA GLY A 371 0.03 -7.41 6.17
C GLY A 371 -1.14 -8.15 6.80
N THR A 372 -1.65 -9.16 6.10
CA THR A 372 -2.61 -10.12 6.67
C THR A 372 -2.29 -11.52 6.17
N MET A 373 -2.33 -12.49 7.08
CA MET A 373 -2.19 -13.91 6.77
C MET A 373 -3.41 -14.63 7.33
N LYS A 374 -4.21 -15.28 6.46
CA LYS A 374 -5.46 -15.94 6.82
C LYS A 374 -5.45 -17.43 6.45
N ALA A 375 -5.69 -18.29 7.41
CA ALA A 375 -5.86 -19.72 7.19
C ALA A 375 -7.21 -19.97 6.49
N ILE A 376 -7.18 -20.65 5.34
CA ILE A 376 -8.38 -21.01 4.57
C ILE A 376 -8.94 -22.35 5.04
N THR A 377 -8.05 -23.25 5.41
CA THR A 377 -8.30 -24.54 6.05
C THR A 377 -7.47 -24.64 7.31
N ASP A 378 -7.76 -25.64 8.14
CA ASP A 378 -6.83 -26.02 9.21
C ASP A 378 -5.44 -26.28 8.61
N VAL A 379 -4.41 -25.66 9.18
CA VAL A 379 -3.04 -25.75 8.68
C VAL A 379 -2.05 -25.67 9.83
N ARG A 380 -1.02 -26.51 9.77
CA ARG A 380 0.12 -26.41 10.66
C ARG A 380 1.24 -25.64 9.95
N ALA A 381 1.65 -24.52 10.53
CA ALA A 381 2.81 -23.76 10.10
C ALA A 381 3.97 -24.02 11.08
N GLU A 382 5.00 -24.75 10.63
CA GLU A 382 6.19 -25.02 11.44
C GLU A 382 6.99 -23.74 11.76
N ALA A 383 6.87 -22.77 10.87
CA ALA A 383 7.31 -21.39 11.01
C ALA A 383 6.38 -20.51 10.17
N LEU A 384 6.16 -19.28 10.62
CA LEU A 384 5.44 -18.25 9.87
C LEU A 384 6.13 -16.93 10.16
N ARG A 385 6.30 -16.08 9.14
CA ARG A 385 6.93 -14.77 9.27
C ARG A 385 6.11 -13.72 8.55
N ASP A 386 5.91 -12.60 9.22
CA ASP A 386 5.19 -11.44 8.70
C ASP A 386 6.03 -10.14 8.68
N ASP A 387 7.19 -10.16 9.34
CA ASP A 387 8.17 -9.09 9.30
C ASP A 387 9.60 -9.65 9.31
N GLU A 388 10.25 -9.74 8.15
CA GLU A 388 11.62 -10.22 8.01
C GLU A 388 12.38 -9.30 7.06
N TRP A 389 13.49 -8.72 7.55
CA TRP A 389 14.30 -7.77 6.81
C TRP A 389 15.75 -8.21 6.80
N VAL A 390 16.36 -8.16 5.62
CA VAL A 390 17.71 -8.68 5.39
C VAL A 390 18.51 -7.66 4.59
N PHE A 391 19.67 -7.29 5.13
CA PHE A 391 20.61 -6.35 4.52
C PHE A 391 21.97 -7.00 4.37
N THR A 392 22.57 -6.81 3.20
CA THR A 392 23.89 -7.34 2.89
C THR A 392 24.99 -6.32 3.17
N GLY A 393 26.11 -6.82 3.66
CA GLY A 393 27.24 -6.00 4.06
C GLY A 393 27.13 -5.57 5.53
N GLN A 394 27.88 -4.53 5.88
CA GLN A 394 27.97 -3.99 7.24
C GLN A 394 27.54 -2.53 7.23
N SER A 395 26.32 -2.28 6.74
CA SER A 395 25.76 -0.91 6.64
C SER A 395 25.52 -0.27 8.01
N PHE A 396 25.40 -1.08 9.06
CA PHE A 396 25.09 -0.65 10.41
C PHE A 396 26.12 -1.19 11.40
N THR A 397 26.35 -0.43 12.46
CA THR A 397 27.30 -0.78 13.53
C THR A 397 26.58 -1.23 14.80
N ASP A 398 25.33 -0.83 14.98
CA ASP A 398 24.59 -0.97 16.24
C ASP A 398 23.11 -1.28 16.04
N LYS A 399 22.49 -1.72 17.14
CA LYS A 399 21.12 -2.19 17.21
C LYS A 399 20.23 -1.16 17.91
N LEU A 400 19.01 -1.02 17.41
CA LEU A 400 17.90 -0.32 18.06
C LEU A 400 16.80 -1.30 18.39
N TRP A 401 16.19 -1.14 19.55
CA TRP A 401 14.95 -1.84 19.87
C TRP A 401 14.10 -1.03 20.83
N MET A 402 12.79 -1.26 20.80
CA MET A 402 11.82 -0.55 21.62
C MET A 402 11.01 -1.55 22.43
N ASN A 403 10.80 -1.26 23.72
CA ASN A 403 9.97 -2.09 24.59
C ASN A 403 8.48 -1.73 24.47
N ARG A 404 7.62 -2.48 25.17
CA ARG A 404 6.16 -2.26 25.21
C ARG A 404 5.75 -0.88 25.66
N GLU A 405 6.49 -0.28 26.59
CA GLU A 405 6.24 1.08 27.06
C GLU A 405 6.59 2.15 26.00
N GLY A 406 7.18 1.76 24.87
CA GLY A 406 7.58 2.66 23.80
C GLY A 406 8.90 3.38 24.06
N ARG A 407 9.73 2.87 24.98
CA ARG A 407 11.06 3.40 25.26
C ARG A 407 12.10 2.77 24.34
N LEU A 408 12.91 3.61 23.71
CA LEU A 408 14.00 3.19 22.84
C LEU A 408 15.22 2.75 23.65
N HIS A 409 15.88 1.70 23.18
CA HIS A 409 17.11 1.15 23.72
C HIS A 409 18.10 0.87 22.60
N THR A 410 19.39 0.98 22.91
CA THR A 410 20.49 0.58 22.03
C THR A 410 21.12 -0.74 22.50
N GLY A 411 21.74 -1.46 21.58
CA GLY A 411 22.49 -2.69 21.91
C GLY A 411 21.62 -3.95 21.96
N ASP A 412 22.07 -4.95 22.74
CA ASP A 412 21.44 -6.26 22.77
C ASP A 412 20.10 -6.27 23.52
N VAL A 413 19.15 -7.05 23.00
CA VAL A 413 17.86 -7.28 23.65
C VAL A 413 18.03 -8.27 24.80
N PRO A 414 17.66 -7.92 26.04
CA PRO A 414 17.71 -8.84 27.17
C PRO A 414 16.85 -10.10 26.93
N PRO A 415 17.27 -11.30 27.38
CA PRO A 415 16.54 -12.54 27.12
C PRO A 415 15.04 -12.50 27.47
N GLY A 416 14.67 -11.82 28.56
CA GLY A 416 13.27 -11.68 29.00
C GLY A 416 12.41 -10.77 28.13
N GLN A 417 12.99 -10.00 27.20
CA GLN A 417 12.27 -9.05 26.34
C GLN A 417 12.22 -9.48 24.86
N GLN A 418 12.85 -10.61 24.49
CA GLN A 418 12.97 -11.06 23.10
C GLN A 418 11.64 -11.40 22.40
N GLN A 419 10.53 -11.46 23.14
CA GLN A 419 9.19 -11.76 22.61
C GLN A 419 8.20 -10.60 22.83
N ASP A 420 8.67 -9.45 23.33
CA ASP A 420 7.85 -8.28 23.63
C ASP A 420 8.48 -6.97 23.09
N LEU A 421 8.95 -7.03 21.84
CA LEU A 421 9.56 -5.92 21.12
C LEU A 421 8.51 -5.09 20.37
N TRP A 422 8.49 -3.78 20.55
CA TRP A 422 7.54 -2.88 19.87
C TRP A 422 8.22 -1.93 18.87
N GLY A 423 9.47 -2.22 18.58
CA GLY A 423 10.24 -1.66 17.49
C GLY A 423 11.62 -2.30 17.43
N VAL A 424 12.17 -2.44 16.23
CA VAL A 424 13.47 -3.06 15.98
C VAL A 424 14.16 -2.38 14.81
N GLY A 425 15.47 -2.26 14.87
CA GLY A 425 16.21 -1.61 13.80
C GLY A 425 17.70 -1.57 14.03
N PHE A 426 18.34 -0.73 13.24
CA PHE A 426 19.78 -0.55 13.24
C PHE A 426 20.14 0.92 13.04
N TYR A 427 21.35 1.28 13.46
CA TYR A 427 21.97 2.53 13.09
C TYR A 427 23.47 2.36 12.87
N ASN A 428 24.05 3.32 12.17
CA ASN A 428 25.49 3.47 11.98
C ASN A 428 25.98 4.67 12.80
N GLN A 429 26.91 4.47 13.73
CA GLN A 429 27.44 5.54 14.58
C GLN A 429 28.17 6.64 13.79
N ASP A 430 28.82 6.27 12.69
CA ASP A 430 29.68 7.19 11.93
C ASP A 430 28.88 8.00 10.92
N THR A 431 27.93 7.38 10.22
CA THR A 431 27.12 8.04 9.17
C THR A 431 25.76 8.53 9.66
N ALA A 432 25.35 8.10 10.86
CA ALA A 432 24.02 8.30 11.44
C ALA A 432 22.87 7.75 10.58
N ASP A 433 23.16 6.91 9.59
CA ASP A 433 22.13 6.20 8.84
C ASP A 433 21.41 5.23 9.77
N SER A 434 20.08 5.25 9.75
CA SER A 434 19.28 4.32 10.53
C SER A 434 18.12 3.78 9.71
N PHE A 435 17.70 2.57 10.07
CA PHE A 435 16.49 1.96 9.54
C PHE A 435 15.81 1.18 10.67
N MET A 436 14.58 1.58 10.99
CA MET A 436 13.85 1.02 12.14
C MET A 436 12.39 0.75 11.80
N ALA A 437 11.89 -0.41 12.19
CA ALA A 437 10.47 -0.73 12.22
C ALA A 437 9.87 -0.28 13.56
N LEU A 438 8.77 0.46 13.51
CA LEU A 438 7.92 0.79 14.65
C LEU A 438 6.64 -0.04 14.53
N PHE A 439 6.34 -0.85 15.54
CA PHE A 439 5.17 -1.74 15.54
C PHE A 439 3.95 -0.97 16.03
N LEU A 440 2.93 -0.87 15.16
CA LEU A 440 1.77 0.01 15.38
C LEU A 440 0.51 -0.77 15.74
N GLU A 441 0.09 -1.71 14.89
CA GLU A 441 -1.15 -2.47 15.07
C GLU A 441 -0.91 -3.95 14.74
N HIS A 442 -0.85 -4.79 15.75
CA HIS A 442 -0.72 -6.24 15.60
C HIS A 442 -1.89 -6.94 16.28
N THR A 443 -2.68 -7.70 15.52
CA THR A 443 -3.84 -8.40 16.07
C THR A 443 -3.96 -9.79 15.47
N SER A 444 -4.70 -10.65 16.15
CA SER A 444 -5.07 -11.97 15.64
C SER A 444 -6.54 -12.26 15.89
N GLN A 445 -7.11 -13.13 15.06
CA GLN A 445 -8.45 -13.67 15.21
C GLN A 445 -8.39 -15.20 15.16
N GLY A 446 -9.11 -15.87 16.06
CA GLY A 446 -9.16 -17.33 16.12
C GLY A 446 -7.93 -18.00 16.75
N ILE A 447 -6.92 -17.22 17.19
CA ILE A 447 -5.72 -17.68 17.89
C ILE A 447 -5.32 -16.65 18.97
N PRO A 448 -4.41 -16.97 19.91
CA PRO A 448 -3.92 -16.02 20.90
C PRO A 448 -3.19 -14.82 20.28
N GLU A 449 -2.91 -13.81 21.10
CA GLU A 449 -2.20 -12.58 20.70
C GLU A 449 -0.86 -12.90 20.02
N PRO A 450 -0.50 -12.18 18.94
CA PRO A 450 0.78 -12.39 18.26
C PRO A 450 1.99 -12.12 19.16
N LEU A 451 3.04 -12.92 18.98
CA LEU A 451 4.34 -12.66 19.60
C LEU A 451 5.07 -11.52 18.91
N HIS A 452 5.85 -10.78 19.69
CA HIS A 452 6.65 -9.65 19.25
C HIS A 452 8.13 -10.00 19.28
N THR A 453 8.52 -10.98 18.46
CA THR A 453 9.92 -11.45 18.35
C THR A 453 10.71 -10.65 17.31
N GLY A 454 11.96 -11.06 17.07
CA GLY A 454 12.77 -10.52 15.99
C GLY A 454 13.87 -9.59 16.46
N SER A 455 14.59 -9.97 17.53
CA SER A 455 15.74 -9.21 17.99
C SER A 455 16.72 -8.92 16.83
N PRO A 456 17.16 -7.66 16.67
CA PRO A 456 18.06 -7.28 15.58
C PRO A 456 19.42 -7.97 15.73
N THR A 457 19.93 -8.47 14.60
CA THR A 457 21.23 -9.16 14.50
C THR A 457 22.09 -8.43 13.47
N LEU A 458 23.32 -8.05 13.83
CA LEU A 458 24.24 -7.34 12.93
C LEU A 458 24.97 -8.28 11.96
N VAL A 459 25.20 -9.53 12.38
CA VAL A 459 25.99 -10.50 11.64
C VAL A 459 25.18 -11.78 11.41
N TYR A 460 24.66 -11.90 10.19
CA TYR A 460 24.14 -13.15 9.65
C TYR A 460 25.05 -13.65 8.54
N ARG A 461 25.51 -14.91 8.67
CA ARG A 461 26.60 -15.51 7.88
C ARG A 461 26.53 -15.27 6.36
N TRP A 462 25.33 -15.19 5.79
CA TRP A 462 25.12 -15.10 4.34
C TRP A 462 24.79 -13.69 3.83
N HIS A 463 24.49 -12.76 4.75
CA HIS A 463 24.07 -11.40 4.40
C HIS A 463 24.82 -10.36 5.24
N GLY A 464 24.29 -10.05 6.42
CA GLY A 464 24.73 -8.93 7.24
C GLY A 464 23.72 -8.69 8.35
N SER A 465 23.16 -7.49 8.39
CA SER A 465 22.14 -7.14 9.38
C SER A 465 20.77 -7.74 9.04
N LEU A 466 20.08 -8.31 10.03
CA LEU A 466 18.72 -8.83 9.86
C LEU A 466 17.87 -8.78 11.12
N TRP A 467 16.56 -8.79 10.93
CA TRP A 467 15.61 -9.27 11.94
C TRP A 467 14.51 -10.11 11.28
N SER A 468 13.87 -10.97 12.07
CA SER A 468 12.85 -11.90 11.61
C SER A 468 11.84 -12.18 12.71
N ARG A 469 10.59 -11.74 12.51
CA ARG A 469 9.50 -11.91 13.46
C ARG A 469 8.70 -13.17 13.17
N TYR A 470 8.52 -13.99 14.20
CA TYR A 470 7.71 -15.19 14.22
C TYR A 470 6.50 -14.92 15.11
N PRO A 471 5.38 -14.43 14.55
CA PRO A 471 4.25 -13.93 15.33
C PRO A 471 3.43 -15.03 16.01
N LEU A 472 3.64 -16.30 15.64
CA LEU A 472 2.79 -17.39 16.07
C LEU A 472 3.13 -17.87 17.50
N PRO A 473 2.18 -17.78 18.46
CA PRO A 473 2.33 -18.45 19.75
C PRO A 473 2.10 -19.97 19.65
N LEU A 474 1.42 -20.42 18.59
CA LEU A 474 1.03 -21.81 18.33
C LEU A 474 1.27 -22.13 16.85
N LYS A 475 1.63 -23.37 16.54
CA LYS A 475 1.90 -23.80 15.15
C LYS A 475 0.65 -24.19 14.36
N ASP A 476 -0.41 -24.60 15.05
CA ASP A 476 -1.64 -25.07 14.42
C ASP A 476 -2.64 -23.91 14.31
N LEU A 477 -3.05 -23.62 13.08
CA LEU A 477 -3.96 -22.54 12.73
C LEU A 477 -5.30 -23.14 12.29
N PRO A 478 -6.40 -22.88 13.00
CA PRO A 478 -7.72 -23.33 12.56
C PRO A 478 -8.18 -22.53 11.33
N ALA A 479 -9.04 -23.13 10.51
CA ALA A 479 -9.67 -22.47 9.38
C ALA A 479 -10.34 -21.14 9.82
N GLY A 480 -10.07 -20.08 9.07
CA GLY A 480 -10.56 -18.73 9.39
C GLY A 480 -9.66 -17.93 10.35
N ALA A 481 -8.69 -18.56 11.03
CA ALA A 481 -7.72 -17.82 11.83
C ALA A 481 -6.95 -16.81 10.97
N SER A 482 -6.63 -15.66 11.55
CA SER A 482 -5.87 -14.63 10.85
C SER A 482 -4.96 -13.85 11.77
N ILE A 483 -3.90 -13.31 11.18
CA ILE A 483 -2.98 -12.36 11.80
C ILE A 483 -2.97 -11.11 10.93
N HIS A 484 -3.05 -9.96 11.57
CA HIS A 484 -2.87 -8.65 10.96
C HIS A 484 -1.64 -7.98 11.57
N GLN A 485 -0.84 -7.34 10.72
CA GLN A 485 0.24 -6.46 11.17
C GLN A 485 0.23 -5.15 10.39
N LYS A 486 0.61 -4.07 11.06
CA LYS A 486 0.93 -2.77 10.47
C LYS A 486 2.10 -2.14 11.19
N ASN A 487 3.12 -1.80 10.40
CA ASN A 487 4.37 -1.21 10.85
C ASN A 487 4.69 0.07 10.08
N ALA A 488 5.38 1.01 10.74
CA ALA A 488 6.07 2.10 10.06
C ALA A 488 7.56 1.79 9.97
N TYR A 489 8.15 1.96 8.78
CA TYR A 489 9.59 1.79 8.55
C TYR A 489 10.21 3.16 8.38
N VAL A 490 11.06 3.53 9.33
CA VAL A 490 11.59 4.87 9.52
C VAL A 490 13.04 4.93 9.07
N ALA A 491 13.35 5.95 8.28
CA ALA A 491 14.67 6.26 7.74
C ALA A 491 15.13 7.66 8.21
N LEU A 492 15.21 7.85 9.52
CA LEU A 492 15.66 9.10 10.13
C LEU A 492 17.16 9.04 10.51
N PRO A 493 17.85 10.18 10.67
CA PRO A 493 19.12 10.23 11.37
C PRO A 493 19.02 9.67 12.78
N PHE A 494 20.09 9.04 13.25
CA PHE A 494 20.20 8.67 14.66
C PHE A 494 21.60 8.95 15.22
N HIS A 495 21.69 9.93 16.13
CA HIS A 495 22.91 10.34 16.82
C HIS A 495 22.89 10.06 18.34
N GLY A 496 21.84 9.40 18.86
CA GLY A 496 21.69 9.09 20.28
C GLY A 496 20.39 9.61 20.89
N ASP A 497 20.44 10.07 22.15
CA ASP A 497 19.25 10.29 23.00
C ASP A 497 18.21 11.26 22.43
N GLU A 498 18.62 12.39 21.83
CA GLU A 498 17.68 13.37 21.26
C GLU A 498 16.88 12.77 20.10
N ASP A 499 17.55 12.03 19.21
CA ASP A 499 16.88 11.32 18.12
C ASP A 499 16.08 10.12 18.63
N GLY A 500 16.51 9.53 19.75
CA GLY A 500 15.75 8.53 20.47
C GLY A 500 14.40 9.07 20.94
N ALA A 501 14.38 10.22 21.61
CA ALA A 501 13.15 10.88 22.04
C ALA A 501 12.23 11.22 20.85
N ARG A 502 12.79 11.61 19.69
CA ARG A 502 12.02 11.84 18.46
C ARG A 502 11.38 10.56 17.92
N LEU A 503 12.08 9.43 17.92
CA LEU A 503 11.53 8.14 17.51
C LEU A 503 10.41 7.66 18.46
N GLU A 504 10.59 7.84 19.77
CA GLU A 504 9.55 7.54 20.76
C GLU A 504 8.30 8.42 20.54
N GLN A 505 8.51 9.73 20.30
CA GLN A 505 7.43 10.67 19.97
C GLN A 505 6.72 10.31 18.68
N LEU A 506 7.48 9.96 17.63
CA LEU A 506 6.92 9.51 16.36
C LEU A 506 6.06 8.26 16.57
N ARG A 507 6.53 7.27 17.34
CA ARG A 507 5.73 6.09 17.63
C ARG A 507 4.45 6.45 18.36
N ARG A 508 4.51 7.26 19.44
CA ARG A 508 3.30 7.72 20.16
C ARG A 508 2.30 8.40 19.22
N SER A 509 2.80 9.18 18.28
CA SER A 509 1.98 9.82 17.25
C SER A 509 1.30 8.80 16.34
N LEU A 510 2.05 7.81 15.84
CA LEU A 510 1.55 6.82 14.89
C LEU A 510 0.61 5.77 15.50
N VAL A 511 0.73 5.46 16.80
CA VAL A 511 -0.20 4.56 17.52
C VAL A 511 -1.45 5.29 18.03
N SER A 512 -1.49 6.62 17.91
CA SER A 512 -2.62 7.46 18.29
C SER A 512 -2.85 8.50 17.19
N PRO A 513 -3.32 8.06 16.01
CA PRO A 513 -3.49 8.93 14.85
C PRO A 513 -4.55 10.01 15.12
N LEU A 514 -4.51 11.07 14.31
CA LEU A 514 -5.54 12.11 14.31
C LEU A 514 -6.93 11.50 14.10
N VAL A 515 -7.88 11.88 14.96
CA VAL A 515 -9.25 11.36 14.92
C VAL A 515 -10.09 12.29 14.05
N VAL A 516 -10.73 11.74 13.01
CA VAL A 516 -11.65 12.48 12.14
C VAL A 516 -13.08 12.04 12.44
N ALA A 517 -13.97 13.01 12.60
CA ALA A 517 -15.39 12.78 12.81
C ALA A 517 -16.24 13.71 11.94
N ALA A 518 -17.49 13.31 11.68
CA ALA A 518 -18.49 14.22 11.15
C ALA A 518 -18.69 15.38 12.13
N ALA A 519 -18.60 16.61 11.64
CA ALA A 519 -19.02 17.74 12.45
C ALA A 519 -20.55 17.74 12.54
N ALA A 520 -21.09 18.06 13.72
CA ALA A 520 -22.48 18.51 13.79
C ALA A 520 -22.62 19.72 12.86
N SER A 521 -23.71 19.80 12.11
CA SER A 521 -24.04 20.97 11.30
C SER A 521 -24.30 22.17 12.21
N SER A 522 -23.25 22.78 12.75
CA SER A 522 -23.37 24.09 13.36
C SER A 522 -23.58 25.07 12.23
N SER A 523 -24.59 25.93 12.37
CA SER A 523 -24.57 27.19 11.66
C SER A 523 -23.20 27.79 11.95
N ALA A 524 -22.38 28.02 10.91
CA ALA A 524 -21.19 28.85 11.03
C ALA A 524 -21.63 30.32 11.24
N SER A 525 -22.45 30.55 12.25
CA SER A 525 -22.91 31.85 12.72
C SER A 525 -21.85 32.35 13.70
N GLY A 526 -20.84 33.01 13.16
CA GLY A 526 -20.31 34.27 13.68
C GLY A 526 -19.74 34.39 15.10
N ASP A 527 -19.68 33.36 15.94
CA ASP A 527 -19.07 33.50 17.26
C ASP A 527 -17.57 33.17 17.22
N ALA A 528 -16.79 34.23 17.09
CA ALA A 528 -15.35 34.24 17.28
C ALA A 528 -15.00 33.83 18.72
N ALA A 529 -14.83 32.53 18.95
CA ALA A 529 -14.13 32.04 20.12
C ALA A 529 -12.68 32.55 20.08
N THR A 530 -12.31 33.28 21.12
CA THR A 530 -11.05 34.01 21.25
C THR A 530 -9.87 33.05 21.18
N VAL A 531 -9.22 32.97 20.01
CA VAL A 531 -7.92 32.32 19.86
C VAL A 531 -6.90 33.17 20.60
N ARG A 532 -6.33 32.64 21.69
CA ARG A 532 -5.12 33.19 22.29
C ARG A 532 -3.98 33.02 21.29
N THR A 533 -3.58 34.12 20.68
CA THR A 533 -2.40 34.21 19.82
C THR A 533 -1.14 33.92 20.64
N ALA A 534 -0.44 32.84 20.27
CA ALA A 534 0.94 32.59 20.69
C ALA A 534 1.90 33.16 19.61
N PRO A 535 3.14 33.53 19.99
CA PRO A 535 3.99 34.37 19.16
C PRO A 535 4.49 33.64 17.90
N ARG A 536 4.74 34.44 16.85
CA ARG A 536 5.38 34.02 15.59
C ARG A 536 6.62 33.17 15.89
N SER A 537 6.60 31.92 15.44
CA SER A 537 7.81 31.12 15.27
C SER A 537 8.38 31.41 13.89
N ASP A 538 9.56 32.02 13.85
CA ASP A 538 10.40 32.03 12.65
C ASP A 538 10.61 30.58 12.19
N GLY A 539 10.21 30.31 10.94
CA GLY A 539 10.46 29.01 10.33
C GLY A 539 11.96 28.73 10.19
N PRO A 540 12.38 27.46 10.12
CA PRO A 540 13.77 27.14 9.79
C PRO A 540 14.11 27.65 8.39
N PRO A 541 15.35 28.09 8.13
CA PRO A 541 15.72 28.62 6.84
C PRO A 541 15.62 27.54 5.77
N LEU A 542 15.06 27.92 4.63
CA LEU A 542 15.17 27.20 3.36
C LEU A 542 16.65 26.79 3.16
N LEU A 543 16.91 25.49 3.15
CA LEU A 543 18.19 24.94 2.74
C LEU A 543 18.49 25.42 1.31
N THR A 544 19.48 26.30 1.21
CA THR A 544 20.01 26.82 -0.04
C THR A 544 20.52 25.67 -0.91
N ARG A 545 20.12 25.65 -2.19
CA ARG A 545 20.66 24.79 -3.24
C ARG A 545 22.20 24.80 -3.21
N PRO A 546 22.89 23.66 -3.38
CA PRO A 546 24.33 23.66 -3.63
C PRO A 546 24.63 24.28 -5.01
N PRO A 547 25.78 24.95 -5.17
CA PRO A 547 26.17 25.57 -6.43
C PRO A 547 26.42 24.52 -7.51
N ARG A 548 25.94 24.80 -8.72
CA ARG A 548 26.37 24.09 -9.93
C ARG A 548 27.86 24.36 -10.14
N LEU A 549 28.68 23.32 -10.10
CA LEU A 549 30.03 23.37 -10.65
C LEU A 549 29.93 23.24 -12.18
N ALA A 550 30.68 24.12 -12.84
CA ALA A 550 30.93 24.13 -14.29
C ALA A 550 31.92 23.04 -14.69
#